data_AF-A0A6V8P3Z6-F1
#
_entry.id   AF-A0A6V8P3Z6-F1
#
_cell.length_a   1.000
_cell.length_b   1.000
_cell.length_c   1.000
_cell.angle_alpha   90.00
_cell.angle_beta   90.00
_cell.angle_gamma   90.00
#
_symmetry.space_group_name_H-M   'P 1'
#
loop_
_entity.id
_entity.type
_entity.pdbx_description
1 polymer ?
#
loop_
_entity_poly.entity_id
_entity_poly.type
_entity_poly.pdbx_seq_one_letter_code
_entity_poly.pdbx_strand_id
1 'polypeptide(L)'
;MGGIIRGIIAPHPPIIVPEIGRGEISKVRKTIDSLNLLAEEVQRIKPELMIVISPHSPFFYDSFAINNDQPLYGDFSAFGASHLEFRFDNDLSFVEEVTNAARTHHLEVTPFTSRRTTFGRYGGLDHGVLVPLYYLARNYRSKIVNVSISGLDYKSHQTWGSLLDEVVEKRGERTIFVASGDLSHRLIPGAPAGYSPRGREFDEKIVEIVRSGDLASLTTLDADLIESAGECGLRPLITLHGCLDRKNYQCEFLSYEGPFGVGYLVAQVNTTTSFT
;
A
#
# COMPACT_ATOMS: atom_id res chain seq x y z
N MET A 1 -15.34 -17.39 7.28
CA MET A 1 -14.75 -17.44 5.92
C MET A 1 -13.51 -16.56 5.95
N GLY A 2 -12.36 -17.14 5.64
CA GLY A 2 -11.10 -16.38 5.55
C GLY A 2 -10.96 -15.71 4.19
N GLY A 3 -9.97 -14.84 4.07
CA GLY A 3 -9.71 -14.05 2.87
C GLY A 3 -9.25 -12.64 3.24
N ILE A 4 -8.84 -11.87 2.24
CA ILE A 4 -8.68 -10.42 2.41
C ILE A 4 -10.08 -9.83 2.61
N ILE A 5 -10.39 -9.41 3.84
CA ILE A 5 -11.72 -8.93 4.24
C ILE A 5 -11.82 -7.40 4.17
N ARG A 6 -10.69 -6.72 4.02
CA ARG A 6 -10.62 -5.27 3.87
C ARG A 6 -9.39 -4.85 3.07
N GLY A 7 -9.60 -3.91 2.16
CA GLY A 7 -8.56 -3.10 1.53
C GLY A 7 -8.44 -1.74 2.21
N ILE A 8 -7.23 -1.23 2.32
CA ILE A 8 -6.94 0.14 2.74
C ILE A 8 -6.08 0.78 1.67
N ILE A 9 -6.48 1.99 1.25
CA ILE A 9 -5.68 2.87 0.40
C ILE A 9 -5.09 3.92 1.34
N ALA A 10 -3.76 3.95 1.45
CA ALA A 10 -3.06 4.84 2.36
C ALA A 10 -1.91 5.56 1.64
N PRO A 11 -1.79 6.88 1.80
CA PRO A 11 -0.64 7.63 1.31
C PRO A 11 0.56 7.36 2.22
N HIS A 12 1.76 7.61 1.72
CA HIS A 12 2.99 7.39 2.46
C HIS A 12 4.00 8.56 2.50
N PRO A 13 3.59 9.83 2.42
CA PRO A 13 4.55 10.92 2.51
C PRO A 13 5.06 11.01 3.96
N PRO A 14 6.37 10.98 4.24
CA PRO A 14 6.88 11.04 5.61
C PRO A 14 6.44 12.29 6.38
N ILE A 15 6.09 13.36 5.68
CA ILE A 15 5.55 14.61 6.27
C ILE A 15 4.22 14.41 7.02
N ILE A 16 3.47 13.33 6.79
CA ILE A 16 2.27 13.04 7.58
C ILE A 16 2.61 12.38 8.92
N VAL A 17 3.86 12.04 9.22
CA VAL A 17 4.27 11.51 10.53
C VAL A 17 4.55 12.68 11.50
N PRO A 18 3.87 12.78 12.67
CA PRO A 18 4.01 13.84 13.69
C PRO A 18 5.43 14.36 13.92
N GLU A 19 6.38 13.47 14.15
CA GLU A 19 7.76 13.76 14.51
C GLU A 19 8.57 14.32 13.32
N ILE A 20 8.13 14.04 12.09
CA ILE A 20 8.77 14.47 10.84
C ILE A 20 8.11 15.75 10.34
N GLY A 21 6.78 15.76 10.14
CA GLY A 21 6.04 16.88 9.58
C GLY A 21 5.88 18.08 10.51
N ARG A 22 5.86 17.85 11.83
CA ARG A 22 5.81 18.91 12.85
C ARG A 22 4.66 19.91 12.56
N GLY A 23 4.97 21.19 12.37
CA GLY A 23 3.97 22.23 12.10
C GLY A 23 3.23 22.08 10.77
N GLU A 24 3.81 21.36 9.80
CA GLU A 24 3.24 21.19 8.46
C GLU A 24 2.02 20.25 8.45
N ILE A 25 1.88 19.43 9.51
CA ILE A 25 0.79 18.46 9.66
C ILE A 25 -0.59 19.11 9.69
N SER A 26 -0.70 20.37 10.12
CA SER A 26 -1.97 21.09 10.08
C SER A 26 -2.54 21.25 8.67
N LYS A 27 -1.70 21.14 7.62
CA LYS A 27 -2.10 21.25 6.22
C LYS A 27 -2.71 19.96 5.65
N VAL A 28 -2.56 18.84 6.36
CA VAL A 28 -2.99 17.48 5.95
C VAL A 28 -3.86 16.82 7.03
N ARG A 29 -4.66 17.64 7.73
CA ARG A 29 -5.47 17.18 8.87
C ARG A 29 -6.50 16.14 8.44
N LYS A 30 -7.12 16.26 7.26
CA LYS A 30 -8.14 15.28 6.83
C LYS A 30 -7.51 13.92 6.53
N THR A 31 -6.32 13.90 5.92
CA THR A 31 -5.54 12.68 5.70
C THR A 31 -5.24 12.00 7.03
N ILE A 32 -4.74 12.74 8.02
CA ILE A 32 -4.38 12.20 9.34
C ILE A 32 -5.61 11.71 10.11
N ASP A 33 -6.70 12.48 10.11
CA ASP A 33 -7.96 12.10 10.76
C ASP A 33 -8.52 10.81 10.13
N SER A 34 -8.44 10.68 8.79
CA SER A 34 -8.85 9.46 8.08
C SER A 34 -7.97 8.26 8.43
N LEU A 35 -6.66 8.42 8.52
CA LEU A 35 -5.75 7.34 8.91
C LEU A 35 -5.93 6.92 10.38
N ASN A 36 -6.26 7.87 11.28
CA ASN A 36 -6.62 7.56 12.65
C ASN A 36 -7.93 6.77 12.73
N LEU A 37 -8.95 7.14 11.94
CA LEU A 37 -10.19 6.37 11.83
C LEU A 37 -9.92 4.94 11.34
N LEU A 38 -9.08 4.78 10.32
CA LEU A 38 -8.68 3.45 9.84
C LEU A 38 -7.92 2.64 10.89
N ALA A 39 -7.10 3.28 11.74
CA ALA A 39 -6.42 2.60 12.83
C ALA A 39 -7.39 2.06 13.89
N GLU A 40 -8.47 2.79 14.19
CA GLU A 40 -9.55 2.30 15.06
C GLU A 40 -10.28 1.10 14.43
N GLU A 41 -10.54 1.16 13.12
CA GLU A 41 -11.14 0.07 12.35
C GLU A 41 -10.27 -1.19 12.35
N VAL A 42 -8.95 -1.06 12.14
CA VAL A 42 -8.00 -2.18 12.24
C VAL A 42 -8.03 -2.80 13.64
N GLN A 43 -8.05 -1.99 14.70
CA GLN A 43 -8.15 -2.46 16.07
C GLN A 43 -9.47 -3.21 16.35
N ARG A 44 -10.57 -2.79 15.72
CA ARG A 44 -11.87 -3.45 15.81
C ARG A 44 -11.90 -4.78 15.07
N ILE A 45 -11.30 -4.84 13.88
CA ILE A 45 -11.23 -6.04 13.04
C ILE A 45 -10.30 -7.10 13.65
N LYS A 46 -9.21 -6.68 14.29
CA LYS A 46 -8.15 -7.56 14.82
C LYS A 46 -7.67 -8.57 13.77
N PRO A 47 -7.10 -8.11 12.64
CA PRO A 47 -6.62 -9.01 11.61
C PRO A 47 -5.50 -9.91 12.14
N GLU A 48 -5.42 -11.12 11.60
CA GLU A 48 -4.31 -12.05 11.88
C GLU A 48 -3.07 -11.63 11.10
N LEU A 49 -3.26 -11.13 9.87
CA LEU A 49 -2.23 -10.70 8.95
C LEU A 49 -2.59 -9.36 8.31
N MET A 50 -1.59 -8.52 8.10
CA MET A 50 -1.68 -7.36 7.23
C MET A 50 -0.63 -7.47 6.14
N ILE A 51 -1.07 -7.43 4.88
CA ILE A 51 -0.19 -7.42 3.72
C ILE A 51 -0.06 -5.97 3.27
N VAL A 52 1.16 -5.45 3.22
CA VAL A 52 1.44 -4.07 2.79
C VAL A 52 2.24 -4.10 1.51
N ILE A 53 1.63 -3.63 0.42
CA ILE A 53 2.35 -3.38 -0.84
C ILE A 53 2.96 -1.99 -0.80
N SER A 54 4.25 -1.87 -1.11
CA SER A 54 4.95 -0.58 -1.20
C SER A 54 5.68 -0.43 -2.54
N PRO A 55 5.57 0.73 -3.21
CA PRO A 55 6.34 1.02 -4.41
C PRO A 55 7.81 1.36 -4.13
N HIS A 56 8.19 1.55 -2.86
CA HIS A 56 9.56 1.87 -2.44
C HIS A 56 10.32 0.67 -1.86
N SER A 57 9.67 -0.48 -1.74
CA SER A 57 10.33 -1.76 -1.49
C SER A 57 11.14 -2.19 -2.73
N PRO A 58 12.08 -3.17 -2.63
CA PRO A 58 12.92 -3.57 -3.75
C PRO A 58 12.13 -3.80 -5.05
N PHE A 59 12.54 -3.06 -6.09
CA PHE A 59 11.89 -3.02 -7.40
C PHE A 59 12.67 -3.89 -8.39
N PHE A 60 11.99 -4.83 -9.03
CA PHE A 60 12.51 -5.62 -10.15
C PHE A 60 11.60 -5.42 -11.37
N TYR A 61 12.18 -5.43 -12.57
CA TYR A 61 11.42 -5.20 -13.80
C TYR A 61 10.52 -6.39 -14.17
N ASP A 62 10.93 -7.60 -13.81
CA ASP A 62 10.38 -8.88 -14.27
C ASP A 62 9.90 -9.79 -13.13
N SER A 63 9.94 -9.31 -11.88
CA SER A 63 9.60 -10.08 -10.68
C SER A 63 8.95 -9.19 -9.62
N PHE A 64 8.04 -9.74 -8.83
CA PHE A 64 7.59 -9.12 -7.58
C PHE A 64 8.58 -9.44 -6.46
N ALA A 65 8.74 -8.57 -5.47
CA ALA A 65 9.56 -8.88 -4.29
C ALA A 65 8.69 -9.08 -3.05
N ILE A 66 9.13 -9.97 -2.16
CA ILE A 66 8.48 -10.23 -0.87
C ILE A 66 9.52 -10.28 0.25
N ASN A 67 9.27 -9.57 1.34
CA ASN A 67 10.22 -9.48 2.44
C ASN A 67 10.24 -10.76 3.27
N ASN A 68 11.42 -11.35 3.44
CA ASN A 68 11.67 -12.61 4.13
C ASN A 68 12.48 -12.42 5.43
N ASP A 69 12.59 -11.20 5.94
CA ASP A 69 13.19 -10.93 7.25
C ASP A 69 12.29 -11.41 8.40
N GLN A 70 12.90 -11.91 9.48
CA GLN A 70 12.21 -12.16 10.75
C GLN A 70 13.12 -11.77 11.92
N PRO A 71 12.75 -10.78 12.75
CA PRO A 71 11.59 -9.89 12.60
C PRO A 71 11.77 -8.91 11.42
N LEU A 72 10.67 -8.33 10.94
CA LEU A 72 10.71 -7.13 10.10
C LEU A 72 11.17 -5.93 10.93
N TYR A 73 12.04 -5.09 10.37
CA TYR A 73 12.55 -3.90 11.02
C TYR A 73 12.64 -2.73 10.05
N GLY A 74 12.33 -1.52 10.53
CA GLY A 74 12.59 -0.28 9.81
C GLY A 74 12.54 0.93 10.75
N ASP A 75 13.05 2.06 10.28
CA ASP A 75 13.02 3.35 10.97
C ASP A 75 12.88 4.50 9.97
N PHE A 76 12.77 5.73 10.48
CA PHE A 76 12.72 6.94 9.66
C PHE A 76 14.06 7.70 9.60
N SER A 77 15.21 7.00 9.65
CA SER A 77 16.54 7.61 9.58
C SER A 77 16.75 8.46 8.32
N ALA A 78 16.24 8.01 7.17
CA ALA A 78 16.27 8.76 5.90
C ALA A 78 15.56 10.12 5.96
N PHE A 79 14.73 10.35 6.98
CA PHE A 79 13.97 11.58 7.21
C PHE A 79 14.36 12.28 8.53
N GLY A 80 15.52 11.92 9.10
CA GLY A 80 16.03 12.54 10.32
C GLY A 80 15.31 12.11 11.61
N ALA A 81 14.52 11.03 11.57
CA ALA A 81 13.75 10.51 12.70
C ALA A 81 14.14 9.06 13.04
N SER A 82 15.43 8.78 13.16
CA SER A 82 15.96 7.44 13.48
C SER A 82 15.53 6.88 14.85
N HIS A 83 15.07 7.74 15.76
CA HIS A 83 14.54 7.33 17.07
C HIS A 83 13.16 6.65 16.98
N LEU A 84 12.48 6.77 15.83
CA LEU A 84 11.24 6.04 15.55
C LEU A 84 11.57 4.69 14.93
N GLU A 85 11.81 3.70 15.79
CA GLU A 85 12.13 2.33 15.39
C GLU A 85 10.89 1.44 15.41
N PHE A 86 10.72 0.64 14.36
CA PHE A 86 9.59 -0.28 14.21
C PHE A 86 10.08 -1.71 14.05
N ARG A 87 9.40 -2.62 14.76
CA ARG A 87 9.64 -4.07 14.69
C ARG A 87 8.32 -4.81 14.59
N PHE A 88 8.17 -5.67 13.58
CA PHE A 88 6.95 -6.47 13.38
C PHE A 88 7.30 -7.94 13.19
N ASP A 89 6.38 -8.82 13.57
CA ASP A 89 6.48 -10.24 13.26
C ASP A 89 6.07 -10.46 11.80
N ASN A 90 6.89 -11.18 11.05
CA ASN A 90 6.62 -11.63 9.69
C ASN A 90 5.85 -12.97 9.72
N ASP A 91 5.15 -13.28 8.63
CA ASP A 91 4.57 -14.59 8.39
C ASP A 91 5.38 -15.34 7.32
N LEU A 92 6.52 -15.94 7.72
CA LEU A 92 7.40 -16.63 6.77
C LEU A 92 6.72 -17.84 6.09
N SER A 93 5.75 -18.49 6.75
CA SER A 93 4.92 -19.52 6.13
C SER A 93 4.09 -18.96 4.97
N PHE A 94 3.49 -17.79 5.14
CA PHE A 94 2.75 -17.10 4.08
C PHE A 94 3.67 -16.72 2.92
N VAL A 95 4.87 -16.21 3.23
CA VAL A 95 5.88 -15.88 2.22
C VAL A 95 6.22 -17.11 1.36
N GLU A 96 6.46 -18.26 1.99
CA GLU A 96 6.75 -19.52 1.30
C GLU A 96 5.55 -20.01 0.45
N GLU A 97 4.34 -20.01 1.02
CA GLU A 97 3.12 -20.44 0.35
C GLU A 97 2.81 -19.59 -0.90
N VAL A 98 2.88 -18.27 -0.79
CA VAL A 98 2.67 -17.34 -1.91
C VAL A 98 3.76 -17.50 -2.97
N THR A 99 5.03 -17.64 -2.56
CA THR A 99 6.14 -17.84 -3.51
C THR A 99 5.96 -19.15 -4.30
N ASN A 100 5.52 -20.22 -3.64
CA ASN A 100 5.24 -21.50 -4.29
C ASN A 100 4.02 -21.42 -5.22
N ALA A 101 2.95 -20.74 -4.81
CA ALA A 101 1.77 -20.54 -5.63
C ALA A 101 2.07 -19.64 -6.84
N ALA A 102 2.94 -18.64 -6.72
CA ALA A 102 3.31 -17.77 -7.84
C ALA A 102 3.92 -18.55 -9.02
N ARG A 103 4.75 -19.56 -8.73
CA ARG A 103 5.34 -20.45 -9.75
C ARG A 103 4.30 -21.17 -10.59
N THR A 104 3.17 -21.57 -10.01
CA THR A 104 2.09 -22.24 -10.75
C THR A 104 1.28 -21.27 -11.62
N HIS A 105 1.35 -19.98 -11.33
CA HIS A 105 0.73 -18.89 -12.10
C HIS A 105 1.68 -18.20 -13.07
N HIS A 106 2.91 -18.71 -13.24
CA HIS A 106 3.96 -18.09 -14.07
C HIS A 106 4.30 -16.65 -13.66
N LEU A 107 4.17 -16.34 -12.37
CA LEU A 107 4.64 -15.08 -11.79
C LEU A 107 5.95 -15.33 -11.04
N GLU A 108 6.99 -14.59 -11.40
CA GLU A 108 8.23 -14.59 -10.64
C GLU A 108 8.07 -13.75 -9.36
N VAL A 109 8.47 -14.35 -8.25
CA VAL A 109 8.49 -13.70 -6.94
C VAL A 109 9.85 -13.95 -6.32
N THR A 110 10.55 -12.87 -5.97
CA THR A 110 11.88 -12.88 -5.37
C THR A 110 11.80 -12.54 -3.88
N PRO A 111 11.95 -13.52 -2.98
CA PRO A 111 12.14 -13.24 -1.57
C PRO A 111 13.42 -12.43 -1.35
N PHE A 112 13.35 -11.39 -0.52
CA PHE A 112 14.52 -10.57 -0.17
C PHE A 112 14.67 -10.45 1.35
N THR A 113 15.88 -10.11 1.79
CA THR A 113 16.21 -9.87 3.22
C THR A 113 16.98 -8.58 3.35
N SER A 114 16.81 -7.88 4.48
CA SER A 114 17.62 -6.70 4.78
C SER A 114 19.07 -7.09 5.05
N ARG A 115 19.98 -6.22 4.62
CA ARG A 115 21.41 -6.31 4.91
C ARG A 115 21.78 -5.20 5.88
N ARG A 116 22.44 -5.57 6.98
CA ARG A 116 23.03 -4.57 7.88
C ARG A 116 24.31 -4.02 7.25
N THR A 117 24.42 -2.71 7.14
CA THR A 117 25.60 -2.00 6.62
C THR A 117 26.15 -1.06 7.71
N THR A 118 27.34 -0.48 7.48
CA THR A 118 27.92 0.56 8.36
C THR A 118 27.08 1.83 8.44
N PHE A 119 26.18 2.05 7.48
CA PHE A 119 25.32 3.24 7.39
C PHE A 119 23.87 2.98 7.81
N GLY A 120 23.58 1.81 8.39
CA GLY A 120 22.23 1.38 8.78
C GLY A 120 21.80 0.07 8.14
N ARG A 121 20.53 -0.29 8.26
CA ARG A 121 19.96 -1.44 7.53
C ARG A 121 19.55 -1.02 6.13
N TYR A 122 20.13 -1.67 5.13
CA TYR A 122 19.69 -1.56 3.75
C TYR A 122 18.68 -2.66 3.45
N GLY A 123 17.52 -2.33 2.89
CA GLY A 123 16.48 -3.32 2.55
C GLY A 123 15.59 -3.78 3.71
N GLY A 124 15.50 -3.02 4.80
CA GLY A 124 14.44 -3.18 5.82
C GLY A 124 13.10 -2.61 5.33
N LEU A 125 12.16 -2.37 6.25
CA LEU A 125 10.90 -1.69 5.90
C LEU A 125 11.17 -0.23 5.52
N ASP A 126 10.79 0.14 4.30
CA ASP A 126 10.88 1.51 3.79
C ASP A 126 9.71 2.40 4.27
N HIS A 127 9.79 3.70 3.98
CA HIS A 127 8.75 4.66 4.35
C HIS A 127 7.39 4.39 3.72
N GLY A 128 7.35 3.80 2.53
CA GLY A 128 6.12 3.33 1.89
C GLY A 128 5.40 2.28 2.74
N VAL A 129 6.12 1.49 3.53
CA VAL A 129 5.52 0.56 4.50
C VAL A 129 5.28 1.24 5.85
N LEU A 130 6.27 1.96 6.35
CA LEU A 130 6.26 2.49 7.72
C LEU A 130 5.26 3.61 7.92
N VAL A 131 5.01 4.49 6.94
CA VAL A 131 4.05 5.59 7.11
C VAL A 131 2.62 5.06 7.31
N PRO A 132 2.08 4.14 6.49
CA PRO A 132 0.80 3.50 6.79
C PRO A 132 0.81 2.76 8.14
N LEU A 133 1.85 1.98 8.43
CA LEU A 133 1.92 1.20 9.69
C LEU A 133 2.05 2.06 10.95
N TYR A 134 2.64 3.25 10.86
CA TYR A 134 2.68 4.23 11.96
C TYR A 134 1.27 4.49 12.52
N TYR A 135 0.29 4.56 11.63
CA TYR A 135 -1.11 4.73 11.99
C TYR A 135 -1.78 3.39 12.28
N LEU A 136 -1.79 2.49 11.30
CA LEU A 136 -2.64 1.30 11.31
C LEU A 136 -2.25 0.27 12.38
N ALA A 137 -0.97 0.19 12.75
CA ALA A 137 -0.47 -0.78 13.72
C ALA A 137 -0.27 -0.20 15.13
N ARG A 138 -0.69 1.05 15.37
CA ARG A 138 -0.48 1.74 16.65
C ARG A 138 -1.27 1.13 17.80
N ASN A 139 -2.51 0.72 17.53
CA ASN A 139 -3.46 0.27 18.56
C ASN A 139 -3.64 -1.25 18.60
N TYR A 140 -3.13 -1.97 17.59
CA TYR A 140 -3.19 -3.42 17.47
C TYR A 140 -2.05 -3.91 16.56
N ARG A 141 -1.37 -4.99 16.96
CA ARG A 141 -0.27 -5.58 16.18
C ARG A 141 -0.71 -6.92 15.57
N SER A 142 -0.84 -6.95 14.26
CA SER A 142 -0.91 -8.19 13.47
C SER A 142 0.49 -8.65 13.05
N LYS A 143 0.60 -9.86 12.51
CA LYS A 143 1.74 -10.17 11.63
C LYS A 143 1.69 -9.25 10.41
N ILE A 144 2.85 -8.93 9.84
CA ILE A 144 2.99 -8.09 8.65
C ILE A 144 3.70 -8.89 7.56
N VAL A 145 3.22 -8.81 6.33
CA VAL A 145 3.96 -9.24 5.14
C VAL A 145 4.12 -8.02 4.23
N ASN A 146 5.36 -7.69 3.88
CA ASN A 146 5.65 -6.61 2.94
C ASN A 146 5.95 -7.18 1.56
N VAL A 147 5.24 -6.67 0.56
CA VAL A 147 5.43 -6.99 -0.86
C VAL A 147 5.73 -5.73 -1.65
N SER A 148 6.43 -5.85 -2.77
CA SER A 148 6.74 -4.71 -3.66
C SER A 148 5.85 -4.70 -4.90
N ILE A 149 5.96 -3.60 -5.64
CA ILE A 149 5.51 -3.53 -7.03
C ILE A 149 6.59 -4.08 -7.98
N SER A 150 6.23 -4.23 -9.26
CA SER A 150 7.16 -4.67 -10.31
C SER A 150 7.07 -3.78 -11.56
N GLY A 151 8.05 -3.92 -12.45
CA GLY A 151 7.99 -3.37 -13.82
C GLY A 151 7.04 -4.15 -14.74
N LEU A 152 6.48 -5.27 -14.27
CA LEU A 152 5.45 -6.03 -14.95
C LEU A 152 4.18 -5.19 -15.24
N ASP A 153 3.37 -5.70 -16.16
CA ASP A 153 2.15 -5.03 -16.60
C ASP A 153 1.03 -5.03 -15.54
N TYR A 154 -0.02 -4.24 -15.80
CA TYR A 154 -1.15 -4.13 -14.89
C TYR A 154 -1.92 -5.44 -14.70
N LYS A 155 -1.94 -6.31 -15.72
CA LYS A 155 -2.59 -7.62 -15.59
C LYS A 155 -1.83 -8.52 -14.62
N SER A 156 -0.51 -8.48 -14.65
CA SER A 156 0.35 -9.18 -13.68
C SER A 156 0.12 -8.65 -12.27
N HIS A 157 -0.04 -7.35 -12.09
CA HIS A 157 -0.39 -6.74 -10.80
C HIS A 157 -1.77 -7.15 -10.27
N GLN A 158 -2.77 -7.26 -11.15
CA GLN A 158 -4.09 -7.78 -10.78
C GLN A 158 -3.99 -9.26 -10.39
N THR A 159 -3.27 -10.07 -11.19
CA THR A 159 -3.06 -11.50 -10.92
C THR A 159 -2.31 -11.71 -9.60
N TRP A 160 -1.34 -10.85 -9.30
CA TRP A 160 -0.62 -10.85 -8.02
C TRP A 160 -1.57 -10.65 -6.84
N GLY A 161 -2.48 -9.68 -6.94
CA GLY A 161 -3.50 -9.46 -5.91
C GLY A 161 -4.41 -10.67 -5.73
N SER A 162 -4.88 -11.27 -6.82
CA SER A 162 -5.74 -12.45 -6.76
C SER A 162 -5.03 -13.66 -6.14
N LEU A 163 -3.74 -13.84 -6.41
CA LEU A 163 -2.93 -14.91 -5.84
C LEU A 163 -2.74 -14.73 -4.32
N LEU A 164 -2.45 -13.50 -3.87
CA LEU A 164 -2.34 -13.18 -2.44
C LEU A 164 -3.64 -13.54 -1.72
N ASP A 165 -4.77 -13.17 -2.29
CA ASP A 165 -6.08 -13.47 -1.72
C ASP A 165 -6.36 -14.99 -1.69
N GLU A 166 -6.06 -15.72 -2.76
CA GLU A 166 -6.25 -17.17 -2.82
C GLU A 166 -5.50 -17.90 -1.69
N VAL A 167 -4.26 -17.49 -1.41
CA VAL A 167 -3.48 -18.07 -0.31
C VAL A 167 -4.11 -17.74 1.04
N VAL A 168 -4.56 -16.50 1.27
CA VAL A 168 -5.25 -16.12 2.50
C VAL A 168 -6.57 -16.90 2.68
N GLU A 169 -7.36 -17.04 1.62
CA GLU A 169 -8.63 -17.79 1.65
C GLU A 169 -8.40 -19.25 2.07
N LYS A 170 -7.38 -19.90 1.52
CA LYS A 170 -6.99 -21.27 1.89
C LYS A 170 -6.60 -21.41 3.36
N ARG A 171 -5.97 -20.39 3.95
CA ARG A 171 -5.57 -20.36 5.37
C ARG A 171 -6.74 -20.09 6.31
N GLY A 172 -7.83 -19.50 5.83
CA GLY A 172 -8.97 -19.15 6.68
C GLY A 172 -8.74 -17.92 7.55
N GLU A 173 -7.72 -17.11 7.26
CA GLU A 173 -7.30 -15.96 8.07
C GLU A 173 -8.06 -14.67 7.71
N ARG A 174 -8.26 -13.81 8.70
CA ARG A 174 -8.75 -12.43 8.54
C ARG A 174 -7.57 -11.54 8.18
N THR A 175 -7.46 -11.18 6.92
CA THR A 175 -6.35 -10.36 6.41
C THR A 175 -6.82 -9.00 5.94
N ILE A 176 -6.01 -7.98 6.21
CA ILE A 176 -6.14 -6.65 5.61
C ILE A 176 -5.05 -6.47 4.57
N PHE A 177 -5.42 -5.96 3.40
CA PHE A 177 -4.48 -5.53 2.37
C PHE A 177 -4.34 -4.01 2.39
N VAL A 178 -3.11 -3.50 2.44
CA VAL A 178 -2.80 -2.07 2.42
C VAL A 178 -2.10 -1.73 1.12
N ALA A 179 -2.82 -1.04 0.23
CA ALA A 179 -2.28 -0.38 -0.95
C ALA A 179 -1.63 0.93 -0.53
N SER A 180 -0.32 0.88 -0.27
CA SER A 180 0.45 2.08 0.05
C SER A 180 0.90 2.78 -1.22
N GLY A 181 0.49 4.03 -1.41
CA GLY A 181 0.74 4.75 -2.64
C GLY A 181 0.29 6.20 -2.59
N ASP A 182 1.14 7.09 -3.07
CA ASP A 182 0.78 8.48 -3.35
C ASP A 182 0.29 8.60 -4.81
N LEU A 183 -0.62 9.54 -5.07
CA LEU A 183 -1.12 9.81 -6.42
C LEU A 183 -0.13 10.70 -7.19
N SER A 184 -0.57 11.72 -7.92
CA SER A 184 0.35 12.57 -8.68
C SER A 184 1.33 13.29 -7.76
N HIS A 185 2.61 13.29 -8.13
CA HIS A 185 3.66 14.09 -7.49
C HIS A 185 3.89 15.44 -8.20
N ARG A 186 2.91 15.89 -8.99
CA ARG A 186 3.05 17.02 -9.93
C ARG A 186 1.93 18.06 -9.84
N LEU A 187 1.25 18.17 -8.69
CA LEU A 187 0.02 18.96 -8.56
C LEU A 187 0.22 20.48 -8.61
N ILE A 188 1.39 20.99 -8.22
CA ILE A 188 1.68 22.44 -8.14
C ILE A 188 3.10 22.76 -8.64
N PRO A 189 3.38 24.01 -9.04
CA PRO A 189 4.75 24.48 -9.24
C PRO A 189 5.63 24.21 -8.01
N GLY A 190 6.76 23.53 -8.20
CA GLY A 190 7.67 23.13 -7.12
C GLY A 190 7.33 21.78 -6.45
N ALA A 191 6.32 21.05 -6.95
CA ALA A 191 6.05 19.68 -6.51
C ALA A 191 7.26 18.75 -6.76
N PRO A 192 7.41 17.65 -6.00
CA PRO A 192 8.63 16.83 -6.00
C PRO A 192 9.04 16.29 -7.37
N ALA A 193 8.08 16.00 -8.26
CA ALA A 193 8.35 15.50 -9.60
C ALA A 193 8.17 16.56 -10.71
N GLY A 194 8.20 17.84 -10.37
CA GLY A 194 7.90 18.95 -11.27
C GLY A 194 6.40 19.26 -11.33
N TYR A 195 5.96 20.19 -12.19
CA TYR A 195 4.54 20.53 -12.34
C TYR A 195 3.98 20.04 -13.66
N SER A 196 2.80 19.44 -13.61
CA SER A 196 2.01 19.08 -14.79
C SER A 196 0.53 19.32 -14.50
N PRO A 197 -0.21 20.07 -15.33
CA PRO A 197 -1.66 20.21 -15.14
C PRO A 197 -2.39 18.86 -15.23
N ARG A 198 -1.81 17.87 -15.94
CA ARG A 198 -2.34 16.51 -16.02
C ARG A 198 -2.22 15.72 -14.72
N GLY A 199 -1.37 16.17 -13.78
CA GLY A 199 -1.30 15.57 -12.44
C GLY A 199 -2.63 15.67 -11.69
N ARG A 200 -3.30 16.83 -11.78
CA ARG A 200 -4.64 17.01 -11.21
C ARG A 200 -5.70 16.14 -11.90
N GLU A 201 -5.64 16.06 -13.23
CA GLU A 201 -6.56 15.21 -14.01
C GLU A 201 -6.43 13.72 -13.59
N PHE A 202 -5.20 13.24 -13.39
CA PHE A 202 -4.95 11.88 -12.91
C PHE A 202 -5.58 11.64 -11.54
N ASP A 203 -5.30 12.52 -10.56
CA ASP A 203 -5.84 12.39 -9.20
C ASP A 203 -7.36 12.41 -9.17
N GLU A 204 -7.99 13.31 -9.94
CA GLU A 204 -9.45 13.41 -10.04
C GLU A 204 -10.07 12.11 -10.58
N LYS A 205 -9.47 11.49 -11.60
CA LYS A 205 -9.93 10.18 -12.12
C LYS A 205 -9.78 9.06 -11.11
N ILE A 206 -8.65 8.98 -10.39
CA ILE A 206 -8.47 7.96 -9.34
C ILE A 206 -9.49 8.14 -8.21
N VAL A 207 -9.71 9.39 -7.78
CA VAL A 207 -10.72 9.70 -6.74
C VAL A 207 -12.13 9.35 -7.21
N GLU A 208 -12.48 9.62 -8.48
CA GLU A 208 -13.76 9.24 -9.06
C GLU A 208 -13.96 7.71 -9.07
N ILE A 209 -12.94 6.97 -9.54
CA ILE A 209 -12.93 5.50 -9.54
C ILE A 209 -13.16 4.94 -8.13
N VAL A 210 -12.47 5.49 -7.13
CA VAL A 210 -12.62 5.02 -5.74
C VAL A 210 -13.98 5.39 -5.16
N ARG A 211 -14.54 6.56 -5.51
CA ARG A 211 -15.88 6.97 -5.06
C ARG A 211 -17.01 6.16 -5.69
N SER A 212 -16.88 5.80 -6.97
CA SER A 212 -17.86 4.97 -7.66
C SER A 212 -17.78 3.49 -7.26
N GLY A 213 -16.61 3.07 -6.75
CA GLY A 213 -16.31 1.67 -6.44
C GLY A 213 -15.89 0.85 -7.65
N ASP A 214 -15.69 1.47 -8.82
CA ASP A 214 -15.30 0.80 -10.05
C ASP A 214 -13.77 0.64 -10.16
N LEU A 215 -13.17 -0.15 -9.28
CA LEU A 215 -11.72 -0.34 -9.26
C LEU A 215 -11.18 -1.02 -10.52
N ALA A 216 -12.03 -1.67 -11.33
CA ALA A 216 -11.62 -2.27 -12.60
C ALA A 216 -11.11 -1.21 -13.59
N SER A 217 -11.71 -0.01 -13.57
CA SER A 217 -11.32 1.14 -14.40
C SER A 217 -9.90 1.66 -14.15
N LEU A 218 -9.23 1.24 -13.07
CA LEU A 218 -7.81 1.56 -12.85
C LEU A 218 -6.90 1.02 -13.97
N THR A 219 -7.29 -0.09 -14.59
CA THR A 219 -6.48 -0.75 -15.64
C THR A 219 -6.64 -0.12 -17.02
N THR A 220 -7.60 0.79 -17.19
CA THR A 220 -7.96 1.42 -18.48
C THR A 220 -7.56 2.89 -18.58
N LEU A 221 -6.77 3.38 -17.62
CA LEU A 221 -6.28 4.76 -17.63
C LEU A 221 -5.31 5.00 -18.79
N ASP A 222 -5.39 6.19 -19.37
CA ASP A 222 -4.52 6.65 -20.46
C ASP A 222 -3.05 6.62 -20.03
N ALA A 223 -2.19 5.97 -20.82
CA ALA A 223 -0.77 5.80 -20.48
C ALA A 223 -0.04 7.15 -20.35
N ASP A 224 -0.33 8.10 -21.24
CA ASP A 224 0.27 9.44 -21.22
C ASP A 224 -0.16 10.21 -19.96
N LEU A 225 -1.41 10.03 -19.49
CA LEU A 225 -1.89 10.61 -18.24
C LEU A 225 -1.11 10.08 -17.04
N ILE A 226 -0.91 8.76 -16.97
CA ILE A 226 -0.18 8.10 -15.88
C ILE A 226 1.26 8.61 -15.84
N GLU A 227 1.97 8.60 -16.98
CA GLU A 227 3.35 9.10 -17.06
C GLU A 227 3.43 10.60 -16.70
N SER A 228 2.44 11.38 -17.14
CA SER A 228 2.37 12.81 -16.84
C SER A 228 2.17 13.12 -15.36
N ALA A 229 1.59 12.19 -14.58
CA ALA A 229 1.30 12.38 -13.16
C ALA A 229 2.53 12.20 -12.25
N GLY A 230 3.52 11.40 -12.67
CA GLY A 230 4.72 11.11 -11.87
C GLY A 230 4.38 10.40 -10.55
N GLU A 231 3.42 9.48 -10.60
CA GLU A 231 2.78 8.82 -9.45
C GLU A 231 3.49 7.52 -9.00
N CYS A 232 3.08 6.96 -7.85
CA CYS A 232 3.53 5.65 -7.39
C CYS A 232 2.42 4.73 -6.85
N GLY A 233 1.16 5.17 -6.89
CA GLY A 233 0.01 4.53 -6.25
C GLY A 233 -0.83 3.63 -7.16
N LEU A 234 -0.75 3.73 -8.48
CA LEU A 234 -1.61 3.00 -9.40
C LEU A 234 -1.40 1.48 -9.32
N ARG A 235 -0.14 1.02 -9.33
CA ARG A 235 0.20 -0.41 -9.21
C ARG A 235 -0.28 -1.01 -7.88
N PRO A 236 -0.04 -0.37 -6.71
CA PRO A 236 -0.66 -0.76 -5.44
C PRO A 236 -2.19 -0.88 -5.51
N LEU A 237 -2.86 0.10 -6.13
CA LEU A 237 -4.33 0.11 -6.27
C LEU A 237 -4.84 -1.02 -7.18
N ILE A 238 -4.16 -1.31 -8.28
CA ILE A 238 -4.50 -2.43 -9.18
C ILE A 238 -4.29 -3.77 -8.48
N THR A 239 -3.24 -3.92 -7.67
CA THR A 239 -3.06 -5.12 -6.86
C THR A 239 -4.16 -5.26 -5.81
N LEU A 240 -4.60 -4.16 -5.18
CA LEU A 240 -5.78 -4.17 -4.30
C LEU A 240 -7.04 -4.62 -5.06
N HIS A 241 -7.28 -4.10 -6.26
CA HIS A 241 -8.39 -4.56 -7.11
C HIS A 241 -8.31 -6.08 -7.36
N GLY A 242 -7.12 -6.60 -7.67
CA GLY A 242 -6.87 -8.04 -7.83
C GLY A 242 -7.24 -8.88 -6.60
N CYS A 243 -6.98 -8.36 -5.39
CA CYS A 243 -7.35 -9.02 -4.12
C CYS A 243 -8.88 -9.12 -3.92
N LEU A 244 -9.64 -8.35 -4.68
CA LEU A 244 -11.09 -8.19 -4.53
C LEU A 244 -11.88 -8.68 -5.75
N ASP A 245 -11.22 -9.08 -6.84
CA ASP A 245 -11.82 -9.35 -8.15
C ASP A 245 -12.96 -10.38 -8.13
N ARG A 246 -12.91 -11.33 -7.19
CA ARG A 246 -13.90 -12.41 -7.02
C ARG A 246 -14.90 -12.15 -5.87
N LYS A 247 -14.97 -10.92 -5.37
CA LYS A 247 -15.74 -10.56 -4.19
C LYS A 247 -16.65 -9.38 -4.45
N ASN A 248 -17.81 -9.37 -3.78
CA ASN A 248 -18.60 -8.16 -3.67
C ASN A 248 -17.94 -7.24 -2.65
N TYR A 249 -17.74 -5.98 -2.99
CA TYR A 249 -17.13 -5.00 -2.10
C TYR A 249 -17.79 -3.63 -2.22
N GLN A 250 -17.57 -2.81 -1.19
CA GLN A 250 -17.96 -1.41 -1.17
C GLN A 250 -16.73 -0.56 -0.86
N CYS A 251 -16.47 0.42 -1.72
CA CYS A 251 -15.47 1.44 -1.46
C CYS A 251 -16.05 2.56 -0.60
N GLU A 252 -15.26 3.04 0.34
CA GLU A 252 -15.55 4.19 1.18
C GLU A 252 -14.40 5.19 1.06
N PHE A 253 -14.65 6.28 0.33
CA PHE A 253 -13.76 7.42 0.24
C PHE A 253 -13.75 8.17 1.58
N LEU A 254 -12.57 8.42 2.16
CA LEU A 254 -12.44 9.14 3.43
C LEU A 254 -11.90 10.56 3.23
N SER A 255 -10.77 10.71 2.53
CA SER A 255 -10.20 12.03 2.25
C SER A 255 -9.29 12.04 1.03
N TYR A 256 -9.09 13.25 0.50
CA TYR A 256 -8.08 13.57 -0.49
C TYR A 256 -7.51 14.96 -0.20
N GLU A 257 -6.20 15.08 -0.09
CA GLU A 257 -5.46 16.33 0.09
C GLU A 257 -4.19 16.32 -0.76
N GLY A 258 -3.65 17.48 -1.14
CA GLY A 258 -2.36 17.54 -1.85
C GLY A 258 -1.57 18.84 -1.67
N PRO A 259 -1.42 19.35 -0.42
CA PRO A 259 -0.86 20.68 -0.18
C PRO A 259 0.62 20.80 -0.52
N PHE A 260 1.35 19.69 -0.63
CA PHE A 260 2.79 19.65 -0.92
C PHE A 260 3.10 19.25 -2.36
N GLY A 261 2.11 19.31 -3.25
CA GLY A 261 2.27 18.92 -4.65
C GLY A 261 2.16 17.42 -4.91
N VAL A 262 1.87 16.64 -3.88
CA VAL A 262 1.66 15.19 -3.93
C VAL A 262 0.22 14.87 -3.50
N GLY A 263 -0.49 14.03 -4.25
CA GLY A 263 -1.87 13.64 -3.94
C GLY A 263 -1.97 12.54 -2.88
N TYR A 264 -2.71 12.80 -1.81
CA TYR A 264 -2.89 11.92 -0.65
C TYR A 264 -4.33 11.43 -0.57
N LEU A 265 -4.60 10.26 -1.16
CA LEU A 265 -5.90 9.61 -1.08
C LEU A 265 -5.95 8.63 0.10
N VAL A 266 -6.98 8.76 0.94
CA VAL A 266 -7.29 7.77 1.98
C VAL A 266 -8.69 7.20 1.72
N ALA A 267 -8.78 5.88 1.67
CA ALA A 267 -10.03 5.16 1.48
C ALA A 267 -9.93 3.74 2.06
N GLN A 268 -11.08 3.10 2.25
CA GLN A 268 -11.16 1.68 2.56
C GLN A 268 -12.12 0.95 1.63
N VAL A 269 -11.91 -0.35 1.50
CA VAL A 269 -12.73 -1.23 0.67
C VAL A 269 -13.17 -2.42 1.52
N ASN A 270 -14.48 -2.56 1.70
CA ASN A 270 -15.06 -3.56 2.59
C ASN A 270 -15.65 -4.69 1.76
N THR A 271 -15.16 -5.92 1.94
CA THR A 271 -15.82 -7.08 1.31
C THR A 271 -17.16 -7.33 1.99
N THR A 272 -18.21 -7.48 1.20
CA THR A 272 -19.54 -7.87 1.67
C THR A 272 -19.70 -9.36 1.45
N THR A 273 -20.02 -10.12 2.49
CA THR A 273 -20.44 -11.51 2.33
C THR A 273 -21.83 -11.50 1.70
N SER A 274 -21.96 -12.10 0.52
CA SER A 274 -23.27 -12.46 0.01
C SER A 274 -23.86 -13.51 0.94
N PHE A 275 -24.99 -13.18 1.59
CA PHE A 275 -25.87 -14.20 2.12
C PHE A 275 -26.52 -14.88 0.92
N THR A 276 -25.99 -16.02 0.50
CA THR A 276 -26.71 -16.99 -0.34
C THR A 276 -26.91 -18.25 0.48
#